data_AF-A0AAU3AEY9-F1
#
_entry.id   AF-A0AAU3AEY9-F1
#
_cell.length_a   1.000
_cell.length_b   1.000
_cell.length_c   1.000
_cell.angle_alpha   90.00
_cell.angle_beta   90.00
_cell.angle_gamma   90.00
#
_symmetry.space_group_name_H-M   'P 1'
#
loop_
_entity.id
_entity.type
_entity.pdbx_description
1 polymer ?
#
loop_
_entity_poly.entity_id
_entity_poly.type
_entity_poly.pdbx_seq_one_letter_code
_entity_poly.pdbx_strand_id
1 'polypeptide(L)' 'MLMAHPAVLPGLVAQYDTLRALEAENGAESVQHRMDDTVYALCVATGTSDVDAALIAAQHHLPGARPEDDTLLAVNASG' A
#
# COMPACT_ATOMS: atom_id res chain seq x y z
N MET A 1 16.94 -5.90 5.37
CA MET A 1 15.48 -6.06 5.48
C MET A 1 14.85 -5.16 4.45
N LEU A 2 14.10 -5.72 3.51
CA LEU A 2 13.49 -5.00 2.40
C LEU A 2 12.24 -4.28 2.94
N MET A 3 12.41 -3.06 3.44
CA MET A 3 11.27 -2.17 3.62
C MET A 3 10.72 -1.89 2.23
N ALA A 4 9.46 -2.24 1.99
CA ALA A 4 8.80 -1.89 0.75
C ALA A 4 8.91 -0.37 0.56
N HIS A 5 9.40 0.04 -0.61
CA HIS A 5 9.66 1.46 -0.86
C HIS A 5 8.32 2.21 -0.76
N PRO A 6 8.20 3.32 0.00
CA PRO A 6 6.93 4.01 0.22
C PRO A 6 6.23 4.44 -1.08
N ALA A 7 6.96 4.56 -2.19
CA ALA A 7 6.38 4.79 -3.52
C ALA A 7 5.42 3.68 -4.02
N VAL A 8 5.46 2.47 -3.43
CA VAL A 8 4.54 1.38 -3.79
C VAL A 8 3.23 1.41 -3.00
N LEU A 9 3.16 2.18 -1.89
CA LEU A 9 1.96 2.26 -1.04
C LEU A 9 0.69 2.67 -1.80
N PRO A 10 0.71 3.70 -2.68
CA PRO A 10 -0.47 4.07 -3.45
C PRO A 10 -0.99 2.93 -4.33
N GLY A 11 -0.07 2.13 -4.90
CA GLY A 11 -0.42 0.98 -5.72
C GLY A 11 -1.03 -0.16 -4.92
N LEU A 12 -0.49 -0.42 -3.71
CA LEU A 12 -1.02 -1.45 -2.81
C LEU A 12 -2.41 -1.09 -2.27
N VAL A 13 -2.65 0.18 -1.92
CA VAL A 13 -3.99 0.65 -1.49
C VAL A 13 -5.01 0.49 -2.61
N ALA A 14 -4.68 0.92 -3.84
CA ALA A 14 -5.57 0.77 -4.99
C ALA A 14 -5.86 -0.71 -5.32
N GLN A 15 -4.87 -1.58 -5.17
CA GLN A 15 -5.02 -3.02 -5.35
C GLN A 15 -5.93 -3.62 -4.27
N TYR A 16 -5.76 -3.23 -3.01
CA TYR A 16 -6.62 -3.66 -1.91
C TYR A 16 -8.08 -3.28 -2.16
N ASP A 17 -8.36 -2.03 -2.53
CA ASP A 17 -9.73 -1.59 -2.83
C ASP A 17 -10.37 -2.37 -4.00
N THR A 18 -9.57 -2.65 -5.04
CA THR A 18 -10.03 -3.45 -6.19
C THR A 18 -10.35 -4.88 -5.77
N LEU A 19 -9.47 -5.52 -5.00
CA LEU A 19 -9.68 -6.88 -4.49
C LEU A 19 -10.87 -6.93 -3.54
N ARG A 20 -11.07 -5.92 -2.70
CA ARG A 20 -12.23 -5.80 -1.80
C ARG A 20 -13.55 -5.75 -2.57
N ALA A 21 -13.60 -4.97 -3.65
CA ALA A 21 -14.77 -4.92 -4.52
C ALA A 21 -15.03 -6.29 -5.17
N LEU A 22 -13.98 -6.95 -5.68
CA LEU A 22 -14.09 -8.28 -6.30
C LEU A 22 -14.47 -9.39 -5.31
N GLU A 23 -13.99 -9.34 -4.07
CA GLU A 23 -14.32 -10.27 -3.00
C GLU A 23 -15.83 -10.17 -2.66
N ALA A 24 -16.34 -8.95 -2.54
CA ALA A 24 -17.77 -8.70 -2.29
C ALA A 24 -18.67 -9.22 -3.42
N GLU A 25 -18.18 -9.23 -4.66
CA GLU A 25 -18.93 -9.67 -5.84
C GLU A 25 -18.84 -11.18 -6.10
N ASN A 26 -17.67 -11.80 -5.93
CA ASN A 26 -17.39 -13.16 -6.40
C ASN A 26 -16.95 -14.15 -5.31
N GLY A 27 -16.60 -13.70 -4.10
CA GLY A 27 -16.30 -14.56 -2.94
C GLY A 27 -15.33 -15.72 -3.22
N ALA A 28 -14.46 -15.60 -4.22
CA ALA A 28 -13.61 -16.70 -4.69
C ALA A 28 -12.37 -16.83 -3.79
N GLU A 29 -11.99 -18.07 -3.46
CA GLU A 29 -10.82 -18.38 -2.63
C GLU A 29 -9.51 -17.79 -3.19
N SER A 30 -9.41 -17.69 -4.52
CA SER A 30 -8.28 -17.06 -5.21
C SER A 30 -8.20 -15.54 -5.00
N VAL A 31 -9.32 -14.88 -4.74
CA VAL A 31 -9.38 -13.46 -4.38
C VAL A 31 -8.98 -13.28 -2.92
N GLN A 32 -9.42 -14.19 -2.03
CA GLN A 32 -9.03 -14.18 -0.61
C GLN A 32 -7.50 -14.25 -0.45
N HIS A 33 -6.85 -15.18 -1.16
CA HIS A 33 -5.40 -15.34 -1.06
C HIS A 33 -4.65 -14.09 -1.54
N ARG A 34 -5.08 -13.49 -2.65
CA ARG A 34 -4.50 -12.23 -3.15
C ARG A 34 -4.77 -11.05 -2.20
N MET A 35 -5.90 -11.07 -1.51
CA MET A 35 -6.24 -10.08 -0.49
C MET A 35 -5.27 -10.19 0.69
N ASP A 36 -5.06 -11.41 1.22
CA ASP A 36 -4.13 -11.66 2.32
C ASP A 36 -2.69 -11.24 1.97
N ASP A 37 -2.23 -11.54 0.75
CA ASP A 37 -0.92 -11.10 0.27
C ASP A 37 -0.80 -9.57 0.24
N THR A 38 -1.86 -8.88 -0.19
CA THR A 38 -1.90 -7.42 -0.27
C THR A 38 -1.94 -6.79 1.13
N VAL A 39 -2.71 -7.37 2.04
CA VAL A 39 -2.76 -6.97 3.46
C VAL A 39 -1.39 -7.15 4.11
N TYR A 40 -0.77 -8.30 3.92
CA TYR A 40 0.57 -8.57 4.44
C TYR A 40 1.59 -7.55 3.93
N ALA A 41 1.57 -7.24 2.62
CA ALA A 41 2.43 -6.23 2.04
C ALA A 41 2.19 -4.83 2.62
N LEU A 42 0.92 -4.44 2.83
CA LEU A 42 0.55 -3.16 3.46
C LEU A 42 1.06 -3.08 4.90
N CYS A 43 0.83 -4.12 5.71
CA CYS A 43 1.31 -4.19 7.09
C CYS A 43 2.84 -4.07 7.17
N VAL A 44 3.57 -4.79 6.32
CA VAL A 44 5.03 -4.74 6.26
C VAL A 44 5.53 -3.37 5.77
N ALA A 45 4.89 -2.79 4.75
CA ALA A 45 5.27 -1.50 4.17
C ALA A 45 5.02 -0.33 5.13
N THR A 46 4.01 -0.45 5.99
CA THR A 46 3.62 0.59 6.96
C THR A 46 4.15 0.34 8.37
N GLY A 47 4.73 -0.84 8.63
CA GLY A 47 5.19 -1.24 9.96
C GLY A 47 4.06 -1.49 10.96
N THR A 48 2.88 -1.87 10.48
CA THR A 48 1.68 -2.12 11.30
C THR A 48 1.37 -3.61 11.37
N SER A 49 0.49 -3.99 12.30
CA SER A 49 0.07 -5.40 12.51
C SER A 49 -1.36 -5.67 12.05
N ASP A 50 -2.06 -4.66 11.55
CA ASP A 50 -3.48 -4.71 11.23
C ASP A 50 -3.76 -3.93 9.94
N VAL A 51 -4.71 -4.42 9.13
CA VAL A 51 -5.05 -3.83 7.84
C VAL A 51 -5.63 -2.43 7.97
N ASP A 52 -6.47 -2.15 8.97
CA ASP A 52 -7.05 -0.83 9.16
C ASP A 52 -5.97 0.17 9.57
N ALA A 53 -5.08 -0.24 10.48
CA ALA A 53 -3.90 0.55 10.85
C ALA A 53 -2.98 0.81 9.65
N ALA A 54 -2.77 -0.20 8.80
CA ALA A 54 -1.97 -0.09 7.58
C ALA A 54 -2.60 0.89 6.58
N LEU A 55 -3.91 0.84 6.38
CA LEU A 55 -4.62 1.74 5.47
C LEU A 55 -4.58 3.19 5.96
N ILE A 56 -4.76 3.43 7.26
CA ILE A 56 -4.63 4.76 7.86
C ILE A 56 -3.20 5.29 7.67
N ALA A 57 -2.19 4.49 8.01
CA ALA A 57 -0.79 4.86 7.80
C ALA A 57 -0.48 5.15 6.32
N ALA A 58 -0.93 4.29 5.40
CA ALA A 58 -0.76 4.49 3.97
C ALA A 58 -1.46 5.76 3.46
N GLN A 59 -2.64 6.10 3.99
CA GLN A 59 -3.34 7.33 3.66
C GLN A 59 -2.57 8.57 4.06
N HIS A 60 -1.86 8.53 5.20
CA HIS A 60 -0.94 9.58 5.58
C HIS A 60 0.23 9.71 4.59
N HIS A 61 0.64 8.68 3.85
CA HIS A 61 1.71 8.75 2.84
C HIS A 61 1.26 9.20 1.44
N LEU A 62 -0.05 9.27 1.17
CA LEU A 62 -0.57 9.67 -0.14
C LEU A 62 -0.51 11.21 -0.33
N PRO A 63 -0.10 11.72 -1.52
CA PRO A 63 0.20 13.14 -1.77
C PRO A 63 -0.98 14.13 -1.67
N GLY A 64 -2.17 13.68 -1.21
CA GLY A 64 -3.30 14.54 -0.85
C GLY A 64 -3.46 14.78 0.66
N ALA A 65 -2.79 14.00 1.51
CA ALA A 65 -2.80 14.11 2.96
C ALA A 65 -1.36 14.34 3.42
N ARG A 66 -0.81 15.54 3.20
CA ARG A 66 0.61 15.87 3.44
C ARG A 66 1.17 15.17 4.70
N PRO A 67 2.22 14.32 4.56
CA PRO A 67 3.27 14.27 5.54
C PRO A 67 4.50 14.91 4.90
N GLU A 68 5.14 15.78 5.64
CA GLU A 68 6.49 16.21 5.30
C GLU A 68 7.43 14.99 5.22
N ASP A 69 7.85 14.57 4.02
CA ASP A 69 9.16 13.91 3.83
C ASP A 69 9.51 13.88 2.33
N ASP A 70 9.87 15.06 1.87
CA ASP A 70 10.93 15.27 0.90
C ASP A 70 12.21 14.61 1.47
N THR A 71 12.87 13.68 0.75
CA THR A 71 14.35 13.54 0.62
C THR A 71 14.78 12.13 0.15
N LEU A 72 15.37 12.10 -1.06
CA LEU A 72 16.15 11.04 -1.77
C LEU A 72 15.32 9.99 -2.57
N LEU A 73 15.32 9.89 -3.90
CA LEU A 73 16.32 10.15 -4.93
C LEU A 73 15.62 10.25 -6.30
N ALA A 74 15.45 11.46 -6.81
CA ALA A 74 15.33 11.71 -8.25
C ALA A 74 16.23 12.89 -8.65
N VAL A 75 17.49 12.86 -8.17
CA VAL A 75 18.55 13.57 -8.89
C VAL A 75 18.92 12.71 -10.10
N ASN A 76 18.25 12.96 -11.21
CA ASN A 76 18.85 12.85 -12.53
C ASN A 76 18.33 13.97 -13.43
N ALA A 77 18.59 15.21 -13.00
CA ALA A 77 18.92 16.24 -13.96
C ALA A 77 20.38 15.99 -14.41
N SER A 78 20.58 15.60 -15.67
CA SER A 78 21.79 15.74 -16.51
C SER A 78 21.53 14.96 -17.81
N GLY A 79 21.48 15.53 -19.01
CA GLY A 79 21.65 16.88 -19.56
C GLY A 79 21.31 16.81 -21.05
#